data_AF-A0A8S9WNY9-F1
#
_entry.id   AF-A0A8S9WNY9-F1
#
_cell.length_a   1.000
_cell.length_b   1.000
_cell.length_c   1.000
_cell.angle_alpha   90.00
_cell.angle_beta   90.00
_cell.angle_gamma   90.00
#
_symmetry.space_group_name_H-M   'P 1'
#
loop_
_entity.id
_entity.type
_entity.pdbx_description
1 polymer ?
#
loop_
_entity_poly.entity_id
_entity_poly.type
_entity_poly.pdbx_seq_one_letter_code
_entity_poly.pdbx_strand_id
1 'polypeptide(L)'
;MIVKGKTPLGYIPSGAPIWGQKPFYFYAFTPDMKILLVLVVIGAIISAILWQTGLFKNESGYSYLLLNLFIPFLILTIFPWKTARYALFIFPFLVLSAAYAIDLYVIRNVINEAVYVQVSNKFKVKKERLKNFRFAISFIMIALLLVQIVLLVSAVGISQNGHGTIHDGIIHSNWKKAGEFVKCQLNDEDIVISARPAVTLYYIGRSNYQIRKSELYSHYLNSEMQLIEIYAGTVILTDYDSFMHALKSNNRGWIIVEYTFDGYNIDPDVRNHVRNNMTYHPKGSDATIQVYSWNSTNNNSTI
;
A
#
# COMPACT_ATOMS: atom_id res chain seq x y z
N MET A 1 10.19 22.08 6.55
CA MET A 1 10.17 23.55 6.76
C MET A 1 8.71 23.98 6.84
N ILE A 2 8.21 24.43 8.01
CA ILE A 2 6.81 24.87 8.17
C ILE A 2 6.78 26.37 7.85
N VAL A 3 6.09 26.76 6.78
CA VAL A 3 5.88 28.16 6.39
C VAL A 3 4.76 28.73 7.28
N LYS A 4 5.06 29.83 7.99
CA LYS A 4 4.07 30.55 8.81
C LYS A 4 2.86 30.96 7.95
N GLY A 5 1.64 30.68 8.44
CA GLY A 5 0.39 31.15 7.82
C GLY A 5 -0.42 30.11 7.05
N LYS A 6 0.10 28.88 6.85
CA LYS A 6 -0.69 27.76 6.29
C LYS A 6 -1.15 26.83 7.40
N THR A 7 -2.45 26.51 7.43
CA THR A 7 -2.97 25.42 8.27
C THR A 7 -2.37 24.09 7.78
N PRO A 8 -2.31 23.03 8.61
CA PRO A 8 -1.87 21.70 8.17
C PRO A 8 -2.59 21.21 6.90
N LEU A 9 -3.83 21.65 6.68
CA LEU A 9 -4.64 21.38 5.48
C LEU A 9 -4.16 22.14 4.23
N GLY A 10 -3.47 23.29 4.38
CA GLY A 10 -2.91 24.08 3.29
C GLY A 10 -1.58 23.54 2.72
N TYR A 11 -1.08 22.42 3.26
CA TYR A 11 0.12 21.71 2.79
C TYR A 11 -0.18 20.60 1.79
N ILE A 12 -1.44 20.39 1.40
CA ILE A 12 -1.78 19.42 0.35
C ILE A 12 -1.26 20.00 -0.98
N PRO A 13 -0.25 19.38 -1.62
CA PRO A 13 0.25 19.84 -2.92
C PRO A 13 -0.90 19.75 -3.94
N SER A 14 -1.08 20.78 -4.76
CA SER A 14 -2.10 20.82 -5.82
C SER A 14 -1.94 19.70 -6.87
N GLY A 15 -0.79 19.02 -6.89
CA GLY A 15 -0.50 17.84 -7.71
C GLY A 15 -0.52 16.50 -6.97
N ALA A 16 -0.97 16.43 -5.72
CA ALA A 16 -1.13 15.16 -5.03
C ALA A 16 -2.25 14.33 -5.68
N PRO A 17 -2.05 13.00 -5.87
CA PRO A 17 -3.09 12.13 -6.41
C PRO A 17 -4.37 12.25 -5.57
N ILE A 18 -5.54 11.97 -6.16
CA ILE A 18 -6.89 12.19 -5.57
C ILE A 18 -7.03 11.71 -4.11
N TRP A 19 -6.24 10.70 -3.70
CA TRP A 19 -6.12 10.20 -2.32
C TRP A 19 -5.60 11.22 -1.29
N GLY A 20 -4.85 12.24 -1.73
CA GLY A 20 -4.33 13.34 -0.93
C GLY A 20 -5.30 14.52 -0.80
N GLN A 21 -6.36 14.58 -1.62
CA GLN A 21 -7.36 15.67 -1.62
C GLN A 21 -8.63 15.32 -0.84
N LYS A 22 -8.88 14.02 -0.58
CA LYS A 22 -9.97 13.53 0.29
C LYS A 22 -9.40 13.21 1.68
N PRO A 23 -10.22 13.14 2.76
CA PRO A 23 -9.74 12.62 4.03
C PRO A 23 -9.24 11.18 3.79
N PHE A 24 -7.92 11.04 3.68
CA PHE A 24 -7.22 9.82 3.27
C PHE A 24 -7.76 8.55 3.95
N TYR A 25 -8.07 8.65 5.24
CA TYR A 25 -8.62 7.55 6.03
C TYR A 25 -10.03 7.15 5.63
N PHE A 26 -10.87 8.08 5.19
CA PHE A 26 -12.19 7.74 4.64
C PHE A 26 -12.04 6.86 3.39
N TYR A 27 -11.06 7.13 2.53
CA TYR A 27 -10.77 6.30 1.37
C TYR A 27 -10.06 4.98 1.74
N ALA A 28 -9.12 5.01 2.68
CA ALA A 28 -8.41 3.81 3.11
C ALA A 28 -9.30 2.81 3.87
N PHE A 29 -10.32 3.29 4.58
CA PHE A 29 -11.23 2.44 5.35
C PHE A 29 -12.47 1.97 4.57
N THR A 30 -12.86 2.66 3.49
CA THR A 30 -14.14 2.37 2.79
C THR A 30 -14.19 1.04 2.02
N PRO A 31 -13.10 0.47 1.48
CA PRO A 31 -13.13 -0.84 0.85
C PRO A 31 -13.15 -1.96 1.89
N ASP A 32 -12.15 -1.98 2.80
CA ASP A 32 -11.83 -3.18 3.58
C ASP A 32 -12.20 -3.10 5.07
N MET A 33 -12.36 -1.90 5.63
CA MET A 33 -12.58 -1.73 7.09
C MET A 33 -13.90 -1.04 7.44
N LYS A 34 -14.77 -0.81 6.45
CA LYS A 34 -16.04 -0.08 6.63
C LYS A 34 -16.92 -0.70 7.71
N ILE A 35 -16.95 -2.03 7.80
CA ILE A 35 -17.79 -2.74 8.77
C ILE A 35 -17.21 -2.63 10.18
N LEU A 36 -15.89 -2.75 10.32
CA LEU A 36 -15.22 -2.52 11.61
C LEU A 36 -15.47 -1.09 12.10
N LEU A 37 -15.40 -0.10 11.20
CA LEU A 37 -15.71 1.29 11.54
C LEU A 37 -17.17 1.44 12.00
N VAL A 38 -18.13 0.81 11.32
CA VAL A 38 -19.54 0.80 11.73
C VAL A 38 -19.71 0.15 13.11
N LEU A 39 -19.05 -0.97 13.38
CA LEU A 39 -19.12 -1.64 14.69
C LEU A 39 -18.53 -0.77 15.81
N VAL A 40 -17.45 -0.05 15.54
CA VAL A 40 -16.87 0.91 16.49
C VAL A 40 -17.82 2.07 16.77
N VAL A 41 -18.48 2.62 15.75
CA VAL A 41 -19.48 3.69 15.92
C VAL A 41 -20.67 3.20 16.75
N ILE A 42 -21.20 2.01 16.44
CA ILE A 42 -22.28 1.39 17.22
C ILE A 42 -21.85 1.20 18.67
N GLY A 43 -20.65 0.66 18.90
CA GLY A 43 -20.07 0.49 20.22
C GLY A 43 -19.97 1.80 21.00
N ALA A 44 -19.44 2.86 20.38
CA ALA A 44 -19.30 4.18 20.99
C ALA A 44 -20.65 4.79 21.39
N ILE A 45 -21.68 4.67 20.54
CA ILE A 45 -23.04 5.14 20.84
C ILE A 45 -23.62 4.38 22.05
N ILE A 46 -23.49 3.05 22.05
CA ILE A 46 -23.99 2.20 23.14
C ILE A 46 -23.30 2.55 24.45
N SER A 47 -21.97 2.65 24.45
CA SER A 47 -21.20 3.03 25.63
C SER A 47 -21.56 4.42 26.14
N ALA A 48 -21.80 5.40 25.26
CA ALA A 48 -22.24 6.73 25.65
C ALA A 48 -23.62 6.72 26.34
N ILE A 49 -24.57 5.93 25.82
CA ILE A 49 -25.89 5.74 26.44
C ILE A 49 -25.74 5.14 27.84
N LEU A 50 -24.92 4.08 27.97
CA LEU A 50 -24.71 3.37 29.23
C LEU A 50 -23.98 4.24 30.27
N TRP A 51 -23.04 5.08 29.82
CA TRP A 51 -22.40 6.09 30.67
C TRP A 51 -23.39 7.15 31.17
N GLN A 52 -24.27 7.67 30.30
CA GLN A 52 -25.32 8.62 30.69
C GLN A 52 -26.34 8.02 31.67
N THR A 53 -26.53 6.70 31.67
CA THR A 53 -27.35 6.00 32.67
C THR A 53 -26.63 5.72 33.99
N GLY A 54 -25.33 6.04 34.10
CA GLY A 54 -24.55 5.87 35.32
C GLY A 54 -24.03 4.45 35.55
N LEU A 55 -24.34 3.50 34.67
CA LEU A 55 -23.95 2.09 34.79
C LEU A 55 -22.43 1.87 34.61
N PHE A 56 -21.77 2.74 33.84
CA PHE A 56 -20.32 2.67 33.59
C PHE A 56 -19.53 3.84 34.16
N LYS A 57 -20.08 4.55 35.15
CA LYS A 57 -19.41 5.74 35.71
C LYS A 57 -18.01 5.44 36.31
N ASN A 58 -17.75 4.18 36.66
CA ASN A 58 -16.51 3.71 37.29
C ASN A 58 -15.65 2.77 36.42
N GLU A 59 -16.06 2.43 35.19
CA GLU A 59 -15.23 1.58 34.32
C GLU A 59 -14.23 2.43 33.52
N SER A 60 -12.99 2.51 34.01
CA SER A 60 -11.87 3.18 33.33
C SER A 60 -11.49 2.54 31.99
N GLY A 61 -11.93 1.31 31.72
CA GLY A 61 -11.65 0.56 30.49
C GLY A 61 -12.18 1.21 29.21
N TYR A 62 -13.29 1.96 29.29
CA TYR A 62 -13.85 2.65 28.13
C TYR A 62 -12.96 3.79 27.64
N SER A 63 -12.47 4.63 28.56
CA SER A 63 -11.53 5.71 28.25
C SER A 63 -10.23 5.16 27.66
N TYR A 64 -9.76 4.02 28.17
CA TYR A 64 -8.58 3.34 27.65
C TYR A 64 -8.78 2.86 26.20
N LEU A 65 -9.93 2.25 25.86
CA LEU A 65 -10.23 1.80 24.50
C LEU A 65 -10.36 2.97 23.52
N LEU A 66 -11.04 4.05 23.92
CA LEU A 66 -11.14 5.25 23.10
C LEU A 66 -9.76 5.86 22.84
N LEU A 67 -8.90 5.98 23.87
CA LEU A 67 -7.55 6.51 23.71
C LEU A 67 -6.71 5.62 22.78
N ASN A 68 -6.81 4.30 22.89
CA ASN A 68 -6.11 3.35 22.02
C ASN A 68 -6.58 3.41 20.56
N LEU A 69 -7.81 3.85 20.28
CA LEU A 69 -8.27 4.09 18.91
C LEU A 69 -7.89 5.49 18.41
N PHE A 70 -8.19 6.52 19.20
CA PHE A 70 -8.08 7.91 18.78
C PHE A 70 -6.64 8.40 18.74
N ILE A 71 -5.75 7.96 19.64
CA ILE A 71 -4.34 8.39 19.62
C ILE A 71 -3.65 7.92 18.33
N PRO A 72 -3.66 6.63 17.95
CA PRO A 72 -3.07 6.20 16.68
C PRO A 72 -3.74 6.85 15.47
N PHE A 73 -5.08 6.99 15.48
CA PHE A 73 -5.81 7.65 14.41
C PHE A 73 -5.39 9.12 14.23
N LEU A 74 -5.25 9.88 15.33
CA LEU A 74 -4.80 11.27 15.30
C LEU A 74 -3.35 11.38 14.82
N ILE A 75 -2.45 10.55 15.37
CA ILE A 75 -1.03 10.53 14.95
C ILE A 75 -0.96 10.30 13.44
N LEU A 76 -1.64 9.27 12.94
CA LEU A 76 -1.67 8.91 11.53
C LEU A 76 -2.33 9.98 10.65
N THR A 77 -3.34 10.69 11.18
CA THR A 77 -3.95 11.85 10.51
C THR A 77 -2.99 13.01 10.33
N ILE A 78 -2.15 13.29 11.33
CA ILE A 78 -1.21 14.42 11.35
C ILE A 78 -0.01 14.18 10.42
N PHE A 79 0.41 12.93 10.20
CA PHE A 79 1.53 12.64 9.29
C PHE A 79 1.19 13.02 7.83
N PRO A 80 2.03 13.83 7.14
CA PRO A 80 1.75 14.28 5.77
C PRO A 80 1.91 13.17 4.73
N TRP A 81 2.74 12.16 5.01
CA TRP A 81 2.96 11.01 4.15
C TRP A 81 2.00 9.90 4.54
N LYS A 82 1.00 9.63 3.70
CA LYS A 82 -0.03 8.63 3.98
C LYS A 82 -0.01 7.54 2.92
N THR A 83 0.03 6.29 3.37
CA THR A 83 0.01 5.09 2.50
C THR A 83 -1.05 4.13 3.05
N ALA A 84 -1.78 3.43 2.18
CA ALA A 84 -2.95 2.64 2.60
C ALA A 84 -2.56 1.58 3.66
N ARG A 85 -1.34 1.06 3.58
CA ARG A 85 -0.74 0.16 4.57
C ARG A 85 -0.77 0.70 6.01
N TYR A 86 -0.80 2.02 6.22
CA TYR A 86 -0.87 2.60 7.56
C TYR A 86 -2.22 2.39 8.25
N ALA A 87 -3.28 2.07 7.51
CA ALA A 87 -4.55 1.63 8.11
C ALA A 87 -4.39 0.33 8.93
N LEU A 88 -3.41 -0.52 8.59
CA LEU A 88 -3.10 -1.75 9.33
C LEU A 88 -2.65 -1.47 10.77
N PHE A 89 -2.09 -0.29 11.06
CA PHE A 89 -1.72 0.09 12.42
C PHE A 89 -2.93 0.42 13.29
N ILE A 90 -4.07 0.80 12.70
CA ILE A 90 -5.31 1.10 13.41
C ILE A 90 -6.20 -0.14 13.51
N PHE A 91 -5.99 -1.12 12.63
CA PHE A 91 -6.80 -2.34 12.55
C PHE A 91 -6.94 -3.09 13.89
N PRO A 92 -5.87 -3.39 14.66
CA PRO A 92 -6.02 -4.09 15.94
C PRO A 92 -6.91 -3.32 16.93
N PHE A 93 -6.85 -2.00 16.92
CA PHE A 93 -7.64 -1.15 17.81
C PHE A 93 -9.11 -1.09 17.41
N LEU A 94 -9.40 -1.14 16.11
CA LEU A 94 -10.76 -1.29 15.59
C LEU A 94 -11.35 -2.64 16.02
N VAL A 95 -10.57 -3.72 15.90
CA VAL A 95 -10.98 -5.06 16.35
C VAL A 95 -11.23 -5.10 17.84
N LEU A 96 -10.33 -4.55 18.66
CA LEU A 96 -10.50 -4.49 20.12
C LEU A 96 -11.73 -3.69 20.52
N SER A 97 -11.97 -2.55 19.86
CA SER A 97 -13.13 -1.70 20.12
C SER A 97 -14.44 -2.38 19.71
N ALA A 98 -14.46 -3.07 18.56
CA ALA A 98 -15.60 -3.89 18.14
C ALA A 98 -15.84 -5.08 19.07
N ALA A 99 -14.79 -5.77 19.51
CA ALA A 99 -14.87 -6.89 20.44
C ALA A 99 -15.41 -6.45 21.81
N TYR A 100 -14.98 -5.28 22.31
CA TYR A 100 -15.53 -4.72 23.54
C TYR A 100 -17.01 -4.36 23.39
N ALA A 101 -17.43 -3.79 22.26
CA ALA A 101 -18.84 -3.53 22.00
C ALA A 101 -19.69 -4.82 22.02
N ILE A 102 -19.15 -5.92 21.48
CA ILE A 102 -19.79 -7.25 21.52
C ILE A 102 -19.81 -7.79 22.95
N ASP A 103 -18.71 -7.72 23.69
CA ASP A 103 -18.58 -8.20 25.07
C ASP A 103 -19.62 -7.54 25.98
N LEU A 104 -19.75 -6.21 25.89
CA LEU A 104 -20.74 -5.44 26.64
C LEU A 104 -22.18 -5.90 26.37
N TYR A 105 -22.48 -6.25 25.12
CA TYR A 105 -23.85 -6.46 24.67
C TYR A 105 -24.30 -7.93 24.69
N VAL A 106 -23.39 -8.84 24.37
CA VAL A 106 -23.65 -10.27 24.18
C VAL A 106 -23.23 -11.08 25.39
N ILE A 107 -22.00 -10.86 25.89
CA ILE A 107 -21.35 -11.75 26.87
C ILE A 107 -21.68 -11.32 28.31
N ARG A 108 -21.34 -10.08 28.67
CA ARG A 108 -21.53 -9.57 30.04
C ARG A 108 -23.00 -9.31 30.40
N ASN A 109 -23.88 -9.35 29.40
CA ASN A 109 -25.32 -9.18 29.60
C ASN A 109 -25.65 -7.89 30.39
N VAL A 110 -24.84 -6.84 30.20
CA VAL A 110 -24.88 -5.64 31.06
C VAL A 110 -26.23 -4.96 31.01
N ILE A 111 -26.93 -5.10 29.88
CA ILE A 111 -28.34 -4.73 29.75
C ILE A 111 -29.22 -5.82 30.38
N ASN A 112 -29.21 -5.86 31.71
CA ASN A 112 -30.10 -6.67 32.52
C ASN A 112 -31.44 -5.94 32.76
N GLU A 113 -32.36 -6.56 33.50
CA GLU A 113 -33.68 -5.95 33.73
C GLU A 113 -33.66 -4.61 34.44
N ALA A 114 -32.67 -4.37 35.31
CA ALA A 114 -32.53 -3.09 35.98
C ALA A 114 -32.16 -1.98 34.99
N VAL A 115 -31.30 -2.28 34.02
CA VAL A 115 -30.91 -1.35 32.96
C VAL A 115 -32.08 -1.04 32.04
N TYR A 116 -32.85 -2.05 31.63
CA TYR A 116 -34.03 -1.84 30.79
C TYR A 116 -35.05 -0.91 31.46
N VAL A 117 -35.27 -1.08 32.76
CA VAL A 117 -36.17 -0.22 33.53
C VAL A 117 -35.63 1.21 33.62
N GLN A 118 -34.34 1.40 33.88
CA GLN A 118 -33.74 2.73 33.93
C GLN A 118 -33.80 3.45 32.57
N VAL A 119 -33.45 2.77 31.47
CA VAL A 119 -33.50 3.32 30.12
C VAL A 119 -34.95 3.60 29.70
N SER A 120 -35.87 2.66 29.95
CA SER A 120 -37.31 2.82 29.70
C SER A 120 -37.87 4.05 30.40
N ASN A 121 -37.53 4.24 31.68
CA ASN A 121 -38.03 5.37 32.47
C ASN A 121 -37.42 6.70 32.02
N LYS A 122 -36.12 6.72 31.70
CA LYS A 122 -35.41 7.95 31.30
C LYS A 122 -35.82 8.42 29.91
N PHE A 123 -35.96 7.51 28.96
CA PHE A 123 -36.27 7.84 27.56
C PHE A 123 -37.75 7.62 27.18
N LYS A 124 -38.60 7.18 28.13
CA LYS A 124 -40.02 6.89 27.94
C LYS A 124 -40.31 5.87 26.82
N VAL A 125 -39.45 4.84 26.70
CA VAL A 125 -39.58 3.77 25.68
C VAL A 125 -40.07 2.49 26.35
N LYS A 126 -41.06 1.79 25.76
CA LYS A 126 -41.56 0.52 26.29
C LYS A 126 -40.47 -0.54 26.42
N LYS A 127 -40.48 -1.25 27.56
CA LYS A 127 -39.53 -2.32 27.91
C LYS A 127 -39.49 -3.47 26.89
N GLU A 128 -40.64 -3.95 26.40
CA GLU A 128 -40.65 -4.97 25.33
C GLU A 128 -39.90 -4.52 24.07
N ARG A 129 -40.02 -3.24 23.68
CA ARG A 129 -39.30 -2.72 22.51
C ARG A 129 -37.80 -2.75 22.72
N LEU A 130 -37.32 -2.40 23.92
CA LEU A 130 -35.89 -2.45 24.26
C LEU A 130 -35.34 -3.87 24.29
N LYS A 131 -36.13 -4.85 24.76
CA LYS A 131 -35.75 -6.29 24.72
C LYS A 131 -35.64 -6.81 23.29
N ASN A 132 -36.60 -6.51 22.43
CA ASN A 132 -36.55 -6.90 21.01
C ASN A 132 -35.39 -6.22 20.27
N PHE A 133 -35.06 -4.98 20.66
CA PHE A 133 -33.91 -4.25 20.11
C PHE A 133 -32.58 -4.95 20.38
N ARG A 134 -32.48 -5.69 21.49
CA ARG A 134 -31.29 -6.47 21.83
C ARG A 134 -31.03 -7.60 20.87
N PHE A 135 -32.03 -8.42 20.62
CA PHE A 135 -31.87 -9.50 19.65
C PHE A 135 -31.50 -8.94 18.27
N ALA A 136 -32.16 -7.84 17.86
CA ALA A 136 -31.87 -7.15 16.61
C ALA A 136 -30.43 -6.63 16.52
N ILE A 137 -29.91 -5.95 17.56
CA ILE A 137 -28.53 -5.45 17.58
C ILE A 137 -27.52 -6.61 17.53
N SER A 138 -27.70 -7.64 18.36
CA SER A 138 -26.79 -8.80 18.35
C SER A 138 -26.78 -9.50 16.99
N PHE A 139 -27.96 -9.69 16.38
CA PHE A 139 -28.09 -10.26 15.05
C PHE A 139 -27.40 -9.39 13.98
N ILE A 140 -27.61 -8.07 14.01
CA ILE A 140 -26.95 -7.13 13.09
C ILE A 140 -25.44 -7.18 13.26
N MET A 141 -24.91 -7.22 14.48
CA MET A 141 -23.47 -7.30 14.71
C MET A 141 -22.86 -8.60 14.17
N ILE A 142 -23.51 -9.74 14.40
CA ILE A 142 -23.06 -11.04 13.86
C ILE A 142 -23.16 -11.05 12.33
N ALA A 143 -24.27 -10.57 11.78
CA ALA A 143 -24.45 -10.47 10.33
C ALA A 143 -23.38 -9.56 9.69
N LEU A 144 -23.08 -8.42 10.32
CA LEU A 144 -22.00 -7.53 9.88
C LEU A 144 -20.64 -8.22 9.92
N LEU A 145 -20.30 -8.96 10.98
CA LEU A 145 -19.05 -9.74 11.03
C LEU A 145 -18.99 -10.83 9.94
N LEU A 146 -20.09 -11.54 9.69
CA LEU A 146 -20.16 -12.54 8.62
C LEU A 146 -20.02 -11.89 7.24
N VAL A 147 -20.67 -10.75 7.01
CA VAL A 147 -20.51 -9.96 5.78
C VAL A 147 -19.07 -9.47 5.65
N GLN A 148 -18.41 -9.06 6.75
CA GLN A 148 -17.01 -8.67 6.73
C GLN A 148 -16.11 -9.84 6.32
N ILE A 149 -16.37 -11.07 6.79
CA ILE A 149 -15.64 -12.27 6.35
C ILE A 149 -15.85 -12.50 4.85
N VAL A 150 -17.10 -12.45 4.35
CA VAL A 150 -17.41 -12.67 2.92
C VAL A 150 -16.79 -11.58 2.03
N LEU A 151 -16.82 -10.32 2.47
CA LEU A 151 -16.22 -9.21 1.74
C LEU A 151 -14.69 -9.25 1.79
N LEU A 152 -14.07 -9.65 2.92
CA LEU A 152 -12.63 -9.89 2.97
C LEU A 152 -12.22 -11.06 2.09
N VAL A 153 -12.99 -12.15 2.04
CA VAL A 153 -12.68 -13.27 1.12
C VAL A 153 -12.76 -12.83 -0.34
N SER A 154 -13.67 -11.91 -0.65
CA SER A 154 -13.77 -11.29 -1.99
C SER A 154 -12.67 -10.26 -2.26
N ALA A 155 -12.22 -9.50 -1.26
CA ALA A 155 -11.18 -8.46 -1.36
C ALA A 155 -9.75 -9.02 -1.27
N VAL A 156 -9.59 -10.12 -0.56
CA VAL A 156 -8.44 -11.05 -0.57
C VAL A 156 -8.65 -12.08 -1.68
N GLY A 157 -9.61 -11.85 -2.59
CA GLY A 157 -9.72 -12.61 -3.81
C GLY A 157 -8.35 -12.62 -4.46
N ILE A 158 -7.66 -13.76 -4.34
CA ILE A 158 -6.44 -14.10 -5.04
C ILE A 158 -6.87 -14.23 -6.51
N SER A 159 -7.23 -13.10 -7.10
CA SER A 159 -7.44 -12.96 -8.52
C SER A 159 -6.05 -13.12 -9.12
N GLN A 160 -5.79 -14.30 -9.68
CA GLN A 160 -4.62 -14.56 -10.51
C GLN A 160 -4.80 -13.98 -11.93
N ASN A 161 -5.91 -13.27 -12.18
CA ASN A 161 -6.41 -12.97 -13.52
C ASN A 161 -6.52 -11.45 -13.73
N GLY A 162 -5.39 -10.74 -13.64
CA GLY A 162 -5.35 -9.33 -14.04
C GLY A 162 -4.16 -8.59 -13.46
N HIS A 163 -3.43 -7.86 -14.29
CA HIS A 163 -2.41 -6.93 -13.81
C HIS A 163 -3.08 -5.61 -13.42
N GLY A 164 -2.87 -5.17 -12.17
CA GLY A 164 -2.94 -3.75 -11.84
C GLY A 164 -4.15 -3.25 -11.04
N THR A 165 -4.97 -4.11 -10.43
CA THR A 165 -5.92 -3.64 -9.42
C THR A 165 -5.49 -4.04 -8.01
N ILE A 166 -5.87 -3.23 -7.03
CA ILE A 166 -5.45 -3.28 -5.60
C ILE A 166 -5.79 -4.64 -4.93
N HIS A 167 -6.56 -5.49 -5.61
CA HIS A 167 -7.03 -6.79 -5.15
C HIS A 167 -6.45 -7.98 -5.93
N ASP A 168 -5.65 -7.77 -6.97
CA ASP A 168 -4.99 -8.88 -7.66
C ASP A 168 -3.79 -9.33 -6.82
N GLY A 169 -3.61 -10.65 -6.64
CA GLY A 169 -2.43 -11.17 -5.95
C GLY A 169 -1.19 -10.56 -6.59
N ILE A 170 -0.29 -9.98 -5.79
CA ILE A 170 0.88 -9.26 -6.32
C ILE A 170 1.71 -10.27 -7.13
N ILE A 171 1.57 -10.24 -8.45
CA ILE A 171 2.41 -11.03 -9.34
C ILE A 171 3.78 -10.37 -9.32
N HIS A 172 4.70 -10.94 -8.55
CA HIS A 172 6.07 -10.49 -8.47
C HIS A 172 6.79 -10.83 -9.78
N SER A 173 7.52 -9.87 -10.33
CA SER A 173 8.32 -10.06 -11.54
C SER A 173 9.36 -11.17 -11.33
N ASN A 174 9.52 -12.04 -12.33
CA ASN A 174 10.37 -13.23 -12.24
C ASN A 174 11.88 -12.93 -12.38
N TRP A 175 12.40 -12.11 -11.48
CA TRP A 175 13.81 -11.70 -11.44
C TRP A 175 14.79 -12.87 -11.33
N LYS A 176 14.38 -13.98 -10.73
CA LYS A 176 15.18 -15.20 -10.68
C LYS A 176 15.45 -15.76 -12.08
N LYS A 177 14.40 -15.92 -12.90
CA LYS A 177 14.52 -16.43 -14.29
C LYS A 177 15.42 -15.55 -15.14
N ALA A 178 15.18 -14.23 -15.11
CA ALA A 178 16.02 -13.28 -15.84
C ALA A 178 17.46 -13.31 -15.34
N GLY A 179 17.65 -13.33 -14.02
CA GLY A 179 18.96 -13.37 -13.38
C GLY A 179 19.76 -14.61 -13.71
N GLU A 180 19.17 -15.80 -13.58
CA GLU A 180 19.82 -17.07 -13.93
C GLU A 180 20.20 -17.12 -15.41
N PHE A 181 19.31 -16.67 -16.30
CA PHE A 181 19.58 -16.62 -17.73
C PHE A 181 20.75 -15.68 -18.06
N VAL A 182 20.69 -14.43 -17.59
CA VAL A 182 21.74 -13.43 -17.87
C VAL A 182 23.06 -13.85 -17.25
N LYS A 183 23.07 -14.34 -16.00
CA LYS A 183 24.29 -14.78 -15.30
C LYS A 183 25.05 -15.87 -16.06
N CYS A 184 24.37 -16.76 -16.77
CA CYS A 184 25.01 -17.80 -17.59
C CYS A 184 25.60 -17.28 -18.92
N GLN A 185 25.22 -16.07 -19.34
CA GLN A 185 25.65 -15.46 -20.62
C GLN A 185 26.54 -14.22 -20.41
N LEU A 186 26.72 -13.80 -19.17
CA LEU A 186 27.44 -12.59 -18.79
C LEU A 186 28.95 -12.82 -18.90
N ASN A 187 29.64 -11.94 -19.60
CA ASN A 187 31.11 -11.89 -19.51
C ASN A 187 31.57 -10.76 -18.58
N ASP A 188 32.85 -10.75 -18.24
CA ASP A 188 33.41 -9.78 -17.30
C ASP A 188 33.26 -8.32 -17.72
N GLU A 189 33.39 -8.05 -19.02
CA GLU A 189 33.26 -6.70 -19.61
C GLU A 189 31.81 -6.26 -19.86
N ASP A 190 30.82 -7.14 -19.64
CA ASP A 190 29.42 -6.80 -19.87
C ASP A 190 28.88 -5.92 -18.76
N ILE A 191 28.17 -4.87 -19.15
CA ILE A 191 27.40 -4.07 -18.19
C ILE A 191 25.96 -4.58 -18.09
N VAL A 192 25.36 -4.38 -16.93
CA VAL A 192 23.96 -4.71 -16.65
C VAL A 192 23.21 -3.43 -16.29
N ILE A 193 22.15 -3.15 -17.04
CA ILE A 193 21.22 -2.05 -16.81
C ILE A 193 19.89 -2.62 -16.30
N SER A 194 19.34 -2.06 -15.23
CA SER A 194 18.15 -2.61 -14.59
C SER A 194 17.12 -1.58 -14.16
N ALA A 195 15.84 -1.93 -14.19
CA ALA A 195 14.79 -1.15 -13.51
C ALA A 195 14.85 -1.27 -11.97
N ARG A 196 15.43 -2.38 -11.46
CA ARG A 196 15.56 -2.72 -10.02
C ARG A 196 16.99 -3.20 -9.70
N PRO A 197 17.94 -2.26 -9.50
CA PRO A 197 19.34 -2.58 -9.26
C PRO A 197 19.61 -3.55 -8.12
N ALA A 198 19.02 -3.32 -6.94
CA ALA A 198 19.23 -4.17 -5.76
C ALA A 198 18.79 -5.63 -5.99
N VAL A 199 17.69 -5.85 -6.72
CA VAL A 199 17.21 -7.20 -7.05
C VAL A 199 18.12 -7.86 -8.08
N THR A 200 18.61 -7.08 -9.04
CA THR A 200 19.53 -7.56 -10.07
C THR A 200 20.86 -7.96 -9.45
N LEU A 201 21.38 -7.16 -8.53
CA LEU A 201 22.57 -7.46 -7.75
C LEU A 201 22.43 -8.76 -6.97
N TYR A 202 21.27 -9.02 -6.36
CA TYR A 202 21.02 -10.26 -5.64
C TYR A 202 21.14 -11.53 -6.52
N TYR A 203 20.54 -11.51 -7.72
CA TYR A 203 20.52 -12.71 -8.58
C TYR A 203 21.77 -12.85 -9.45
N ILE A 204 22.32 -11.75 -9.94
CA ILE A 204 23.42 -11.74 -10.93
C ILE A 204 24.76 -11.41 -10.27
N GLY A 205 24.76 -10.68 -9.15
CA GLY A 205 25.97 -10.13 -8.55
C GLY A 205 26.48 -8.86 -9.24
N ARG A 206 25.75 -8.33 -10.22
CA ARG A 206 26.12 -7.15 -11.00
C ARG A 206 24.90 -6.31 -11.38
N SER A 207 25.01 -5.00 -11.19
CA SER A 207 24.10 -3.98 -11.76
C SER A 207 24.90 -2.71 -11.88
N ASN A 208 25.18 -2.24 -13.11
CA ASN A 208 26.01 -1.07 -13.34
C ASN A 208 25.16 0.21 -13.36
N TYR A 209 23.97 0.10 -13.94
CA TYR A 209 23.08 1.24 -14.14
C TYR A 209 21.64 0.94 -13.75
N GLN A 210 20.91 1.99 -13.38
CA GLN A 210 19.47 1.99 -13.23
C GLN A 210 18.81 2.79 -14.34
N ILE A 211 17.78 2.29 -15.01
CA ILE A 211 16.93 3.15 -15.86
C ILE A 211 15.77 3.66 -15.02
N ARG A 212 15.68 4.99 -14.84
CA ARG A 212 14.57 5.62 -14.10
C ARG A 212 14.52 7.13 -14.34
N LYS A 213 13.40 7.61 -14.87
CA LYS A 213 13.12 9.05 -15.12
C LYS A 213 12.52 9.79 -13.92
N SER A 214 11.65 9.14 -13.16
CA SER A 214 10.92 9.74 -12.04
C SER A 214 10.99 8.88 -10.78
N GLU A 215 10.46 9.39 -9.66
CA GLU A 215 10.43 8.67 -8.38
C GLU A 215 11.81 8.32 -7.82
N LEU A 216 12.69 9.30 -7.87
CA LEU A 216 14.06 9.23 -7.36
C LEU A 216 14.06 9.41 -5.83
N TYR A 217 13.31 8.60 -5.09
CA TYR A 217 13.11 8.79 -3.64
C TYR A 217 14.31 8.34 -2.78
N SER A 218 15.37 7.79 -3.37
CA SER A 218 16.54 7.28 -2.65
C SER A 218 17.80 7.39 -3.51
N HIS A 219 18.27 8.62 -3.72
CA HIS A 219 19.48 8.88 -4.48
C HIS A 219 20.38 9.93 -3.80
N TYR A 220 21.63 9.99 -4.23
CA TYR A 220 22.56 11.08 -3.93
C TYR A 220 23.39 11.41 -5.17
N LEU A 221 24.10 12.53 -5.17
CA LEU A 221 25.06 12.88 -6.21
C LEU A 221 26.46 12.43 -5.80
N ASN A 222 27.18 11.72 -6.67
CA ASN A 222 28.59 11.43 -6.46
C ASN A 222 29.49 12.64 -6.80
N SER A 223 30.81 12.47 -6.68
CA SER A 223 31.81 13.49 -7.03
C SER A 223 31.79 13.92 -8.49
N GLU A 224 31.23 13.10 -9.39
CA GLU A 224 31.10 13.36 -10.81
C GLU A 224 29.73 13.97 -11.17
N MET A 225 28.95 14.40 -10.17
CA MET A 225 27.60 14.93 -10.34
C MET A 225 26.62 13.93 -10.99
N GLN A 226 26.90 12.63 -10.87
CA GLN A 226 25.99 11.58 -11.32
C GLN A 226 25.03 11.20 -10.19
N LEU A 227 23.80 10.89 -10.59
CA LEU A 227 22.76 10.44 -9.68
C LEU A 227 22.99 8.95 -9.34
N ILE A 228 23.14 8.62 -8.06
CA ILE A 228 23.43 7.27 -7.59
C ILE A 228 22.28 6.73 -6.75
N GLU A 229 21.82 5.53 -7.06
CA GLU A 229 20.84 4.77 -6.26
C GLU A 229 21.49 4.28 -4.96
N ILE A 230 20.89 4.60 -3.81
CA ILE A 230 21.53 4.40 -2.50
C ILE A 230 21.76 2.92 -2.16
N TYR A 231 20.87 2.01 -2.57
CA TYR A 231 20.92 0.62 -2.10
C TYR A 231 21.91 -0.26 -2.88
N ALA A 232 22.08 -0.02 -4.18
CA ALA A 232 22.94 -0.80 -5.06
C ALA A 232 24.15 -0.01 -5.56
N GLY A 233 24.25 1.29 -5.27
CA GLY A 233 25.37 2.14 -5.69
C GLY A 233 25.42 2.35 -7.21
N THR A 234 24.30 2.19 -7.91
CA THR A 234 24.27 2.24 -9.39
C THR A 234 23.98 3.63 -9.90
N VAL A 235 24.62 4.01 -11.01
CA VAL A 235 24.33 5.26 -11.71
C VAL A 235 22.92 5.20 -12.32
N ILE A 236 22.12 6.22 -12.07
CA ILE A 236 20.75 6.34 -12.56
C ILE A 236 20.76 7.10 -13.89
N LEU A 237 20.25 6.44 -14.92
CA LEU A 237 20.03 6.95 -16.27
C LEU A 237 18.63 7.56 -16.31
N THR A 238 18.57 8.89 -16.26
CA THR A 238 17.32 9.66 -16.09
C THR A 238 16.57 9.96 -17.38
N ASP A 239 17.28 9.86 -18.51
CA ASP A 239 16.80 10.30 -19.82
C ASP A 239 17.46 9.48 -20.94
N TYR A 240 17.05 9.76 -22.18
CA TYR A 240 17.59 9.08 -23.36
C TYR A 240 19.08 9.34 -23.59
N ASP A 241 19.56 10.55 -23.33
CA ASP A 241 20.95 10.92 -23.60
C ASP A 241 21.91 10.20 -22.66
N SER A 242 21.61 10.18 -21.35
CA SER A 242 22.37 9.41 -20.36
C SER A 242 22.35 7.90 -20.67
N PHE A 243 21.21 7.38 -21.11
CA PHE A 243 21.09 5.99 -21.56
C PHE A 243 21.98 5.70 -22.78
N MET A 244 21.90 6.54 -23.82
CA MET A 244 22.72 6.38 -25.02
C MET A 244 24.21 6.54 -24.74
N HIS A 245 24.60 7.42 -23.81
CA HIS A 245 25.97 7.55 -23.37
C HIS A 245 26.48 6.24 -22.73
N ALA A 246 25.67 5.61 -21.85
CA ALA A 246 26.01 4.32 -21.26
C ALA A 246 26.17 3.21 -22.32
N LEU A 247 25.31 3.18 -23.35
CA LEU A 247 25.44 2.21 -24.45
C LEU A 247 26.69 2.46 -25.32
N LYS A 248 26.99 3.72 -25.65
CA LYS A 248 28.15 4.06 -26.50
C LYS A 248 29.48 3.77 -25.80
N SER A 249 29.53 3.96 -24.49
CA SER A 249 30.72 3.69 -23.68
C SER A 249 30.96 2.21 -23.43
N ASN A 250 30.02 1.32 -23.78
CA ASN A 250 30.10 -0.11 -23.49
C ASN A 250 29.71 -0.96 -24.71
N ASN A 251 30.63 -1.75 -25.21
CA ASN A 251 30.44 -2.53 -26.44
C ASN A 251 29.32 -3.58 -26.34
N ARG A 252 29.06 -4.12 -25.15
CA ARG A 252 28.04 -5.14 -24.94
C ARG A 252 27.42 -4.98 -23.56
N GLY A 253 26.16 -5.38 -23.45
CA GLY A 253 25.52 -5.50 -22.15
C GLY A 253 24.09 -5.99 -22.22
N TRP A 254 23.47 -6.00 -21.04
CA TRP A 254 22.16 -6.58 -20.78
C TRP A 254 21.24 -5.58 -20.12
N ILE A 255 19.95 -5.65 -20.46
CA ILE A 255 18.89 -4.87 -19.86
C ILE A 255 17.84 -5.79 -19.27
N ILE A 256 17.48 -5.58 -18.00
CA ILE A 256 16.44 -6.33 -17.31
C ILE A 256 15.39 -5.36 -16.77
N VAL A 257 14.16 -5.51 -17.26
CA VAL A 257 13.05 -4.61 -16.94
C VAL A 257 11.81 -5.39 -16.56
N GLU A 258 11.07 -4.91 -15.57
CA GLU A 258 9.83 -5.52 -15.09
C GLU A 258 8.61 -5.03 -15.89
N TYR A 259 7.42 -5.58 -15.63
CA TYR A 259 6.16 -5.21 -16.28
C TYR A 259 5.83 -3.70 -16.23
N THR A 260 6.43 -2.95 -15.31
CA THR A 260 6.29 -1.49 -15.24
C THR A 260 7.15 -0.74 -16.27
N PHE A 261 7.88 -1.46 -17.14
CA PHE A 261 8.71 -0.87 -18.18
C PHE A 261 7.92 0.13 -19.00
N ASP A 262 6.68 -0.18 -19.37
CA ASP A 262 5.79 0.71 -20.15
C ASP A 262 5.18 1.86 -19.34
N GLY A 263 5.50 1.96 -18.04
CA GLY A 263 5.01 3.00 -17.15
C GLY A 263 5.73 4.34 -17.33
N TYR A 264 5.17 5.38 -16.70
CA TYR A 264 5.70 6.76 -16.76
C TYR A 264 7.10 6.92 -16.16
N ASN A 265 7.56 5.95 -15.38
CA ASN A 265 8.86 5.97 -14.70
C ASN A 265 10.06 5.73 -15.61
N ILE A 266 9.83 5.32 -16.86
CA ILE A 266 10.88 5.12 -17.86
C ILE A 266 10.69 6.14 -18.99
N ASP A 267 11.78 6.68 -19.51
CA ASP A 267 11.70 7.59 -20.64
C ASP A 267 11.16 6.86 -21.90
N PRO A 268 10.13 7.39 -22.58
CA PRO A 268 9.57 6.76 -23.78
C PRO A 268 10.60 6.47 -24.87
N ASP A 269 11.60 7.34 -25.06
CA ASP A 269 12.60 7.17 -26.10
C ASP A 269 13.57 6.03 -25.77
N VAL A 270 13.89 5.85 -24.48
CA VAL A 270 14.63 4.66 -24.01
C VAL A 270 13.82 3.39 -24.30
N ARG A 271 12.52 3.37 -24.02
CA ARG A 271 11.69 2.17 -24.31
C ARG A 271 11.66 1.83 -25.78
N ASN A 272 11.43 2.85 -26.61
CA ASN A 272 11.38 2.69 -28.06
C ASN A 272 12.73 2.17 -28.58
N HIS A 273 13.83 2.72 -28.08
CA HIS A 273 15.16 2.26 -28.46
C HIS A 273 15.38 0.80 -28.09
N VAL A 274 15.11 0.41 -26.84
CA VAL A 274 15.29 -0.97 -26.36
C VAL A 274 14.48 -1.96 -27.20
N ARG A 275 13.20 -1.66 -27.47
CA ARG A 275 12.33 -2.57 -28.23
C ARG A 275 12.74 -2.71 -29.70
N ASN A 276 13.21 -1.63 -30.31
CA ASN A 276 13.43 -1.58 -31.75
C ASN A 276 14.89 -1.93 -32.14
N ASN A 277 15.85 -1.79 -31.23
CA ASN A 277 17.27 -1.88 -31.56
C ASN A 277 18.04 -2.93 -30.73
N MET A 278 17.40 -3.58 -29.76
CA MET A 278 18.06 -4.60 -28.93
C MET A 278 17.49 -5.98 -29.18
N THR A 279 18.33 -6.99 -28.94
CA THR A 279 17.92 -8.39 -29.04
C THR A 279 17.10 -8.77 -27.81
N TYR A 280 15.83 -9.10 -28.02
CA TYR A 280 14.96 -9.65 -26.98
C TYR A 280 15.25 -11.14 -26.73
N HIS A 281 15.31 -11.54 -25.46
CA HIS A 281 15.62 -12.91 -25.04
C HIS A 281 14.42 -13.61 -24.40
N PRO A 282 13.63 -14.39 -25.17
CA PRO A 282 12.44 -15.05 -24.64
C PRO A 282 12.77 -16.10 -23.56
N LYS A 283 13.95 -16.73 -23.61
CA LYS A 283 14.39 -17.70 -22.59
C LYS A 283 14.59 -17.06 -21.21
N GLY A 284 15.05 -15.81 -21.15
CA GLY A 284 15.20 -15.03 -19.92
C GLY A 284 13.96 -14.24 -19.52
N SER A 285 12.90 -14.25 -20.34
CA SER A 285 11.73 -13.37 -20.18
C SER A 285 10.45 -14.15 -19.92
N ASP A 286 9.44 -13.47 -19.37
CA ASP A 286 8.05 -13.95 -19.29
C ASP A 286 7.07 -12.75 -19.30
N ALA A 287 5.81 -12.98 -18.92
CA ALA A 287 4.78 -11.93 -18.88
C ALA A 287 5.12 -10.78 -17.91
N THR A 288 6.02 -11.00 -16.95
CA THR A 288 6.31 -10.08 -15.84
C THR A 288 7.69 -9.44 -15.92
N ILE A 289 8.59 -10.01 -16.72
CA ILE A 289 9.97 -9.57 -16.86
C ILE A 289 10.48 -9.74 -18.29
N GLN A 290 11.26 -8.77 -18.75
CA GLN A 290 11.82 -8.75 -20.09
C GLN A 290 13.33 -8.57 -20.01
N VAL A 291 14.04 -9.36 -20.80
CA VAL A 291 15.50 -9.34 -20.93
C VAL A 291 15.86 -8.96 -22.36
N TYR A 292 16.72 -7.96 -22.49
CA TYR A 292 17.29 -7.51 -23.75
C TYR A 292 18.82 -7.51 -23.67
N SER A 293 19.49 -7.58 -24.81
CA SER A 293 20.93 -7.36 -24.91
C SER A 293 21.26 -6.49 -26.11
N TRP A 294 22.36 -5.77 -26.04
CA TRP A 294 22.96 -5.13 -27.22
C TRP A 294 24.39 -5.59 -27.38
N ASN A 295 24.88 -5.53 -28.62
CA ASN A 295 26.29 -5.67 -28.94
C ASN A 295 26.63 -4.75 -30.11
N SER A 296 27.47 -3.76 -29.87
CA SER A 296 27.86 -2.72 -30.82
C SER A 296 28.59 -3.26 -32.05
N THR A 297 29.17 -4.48 -31.98
CA THR A 297 29.81 -5.11 -33.15
C THR A 297 28.83 -5.57 -34.23
N ASN A 298 27.55 -5.75 -33.92
CA ASN A 298 26.52 -6.16 -34.89
C ASN A 298 25.81 -4.99 -35.59
N ASN A 299 26.03 -3.74 -35.16
CA ASN A 299 25.36 -2.56 -35.72
C ASN A 299 26.03 -1.99 -36.98
N ASN A 300 27.11 -2.61 -37.48
CA ASN A 300 27.78 -2.22 -38.72
C ASN A 300 27.32 -3.05 -39.95
N SER A 301 26.30 -3.91 -39.81
CA SER A 301 25.86 -4.82 -40.89
C SER A 301 24.72 -4.29 -41.77
N THR A 302 24.16 -3.11 -41.48
CA THR A 302 23.10 -2.52 -42.31
C THR A 302 23.15 -1.00 -42.26
N ILE A 303 23.87 -0.41 -43.20
CA ILE A 303 23.53 0.85 -43.89
C ILE A 303 23.64 0.57 -45.37
#